data_AF-A0A1G0CGB1-F1
#
_entry.id   AF-A0A1G0CGB1-F1
#
_cell.length_a   1.000
_cell.length_b   1.000
_cell.length_c   1.000
_cell.angle_alpha   90.00
_cell.angle_beta   90.00
_cell.angle_gamma   90.00
#
_symmetry.space_group_name_H-M   'P 1'
#
loop_
_entity.id
_entity.type
_entity.pdbx_description
1 polymer ?
#
loop_
_entity_poly.entity_id
_entity_poly.type
_entity_poly.pdbx_seq_one_letter_code
_entity_poly.pdbx_strand_id
1 'polypeptide(L)'
;MQPKGKALLISKNNCFMRTFVISILSTLAGGMLSAQQNPQWESEMIAFEQDDQEQVIMGADPIVSGVWNNLPQPQFWRQIMLLSPDSVLVNIASNRKVVAKMSNRMWQAQNDTQKALFKDSVRRSLGLPEGERIMVTTGKNDFYRFDLVFESLPKGVACFNEYGVDPWYAQSILLIESPGQLKKSTAGAYGPFQLMPAVARSMGLTVNKTVDERKDFKRSAYGASQLLKRICIPSARTIATNAGLVVDEQSIWFRLLVMHVYHAGSLNVKAVVEEIGTVKDGDELIQKMWITTAASFGNSSQNYSQLALAAHIQLDQLLTVKNCDVYHCTQFASEEE
;
A
#
# COMPACT_ATOMS: atom_id res chain seq x y z
N MET A 1 -11.23 -42.52 30.52
CA MET A 1 -11.55 -42.76 29.09
C MET A 1 -11.38 -41.43 28.38
N GLN A 2 -10.17 -41.13 27.89
CA GLN A 2 -9.86 -39.93 27.12
C GLN A 2 -9.92 -40.25 25.63
N PRO A 3 -10.47 -39.41 24.76
CA PRO A 3 -10.28 -39.57 23.33
C PRO A 3 -8.92 -38.98 22.95
N LYS A 4 -8.07 -39.83 22.39
CA LYS A 4 -6.81 -39.46 21.73
C LYS A 4 -7.13 -38.72 20.42
N GLY A 5 -6.97 -37.41 20.41
CA GLY A 5 -6.85 -36.65 19.16
C GLY A 5 -5.42 -36.76 18.64
N LYS A 6 -5.23 -37.38 17.47
CA LYS A 6 -3.96 -37.34 16.74
C LYS A 6 -3.72 -35.89 16.30
N ALA A 7 -2.77 -35.20 16.93
CA ALA A 7 -2.18 -34.00 16.36
C ALA A 7 -1.40 -34.42 15.11
N LEU A 8 -1.90 -34.03 13.94
CA LEU A 8 -1.16 -34.13 12.69
C LEU A 8 -0.11 -33.00 12.72
N LEU A 9 1.10 -33.31 13.18
CA LEU A 9 2.26 -32.43 13.01
C LEU A 9 2.55 -32.32 11.51
N ILE A 10 2.05 -31.27 10.88
CA ILE A 10 2.55 -30.79 9.59
C ILE A 10 3.63 -29.78 9.92
N SER A 11 4.90 -30.18 9.78
CA SER A 11 6.03 -29.26 9.74
C SER A 11 5.81 -28.28 8.57
N LYS A 12 5.48 -27.02 8.89
CA LYS A 12 5.39 -25.91 7.93
C LYS A 12 6.66 -25.07 8.04
N ASN A 13 7.73 -25.50 7.36
CA ASN A 13 8.97 -24.72 7.22
C ASN A 13 8.75 -23.52 6.29
N ASN A 14 9.38 -22.38 6.62
CA ASN A 14 9.53 -21.12 5.85
C ASN A 14 8.75 -21.03 4.53
N CYS A 15 7.79 -20.10 4.47
CA CYS A 15 6.86 -19.82 3.35
C CYS A 15 7.47 -19.84 1.93
N PHE A 16 8.77 -19.63 1.75
CA PHE A 16 9.46 -19.61 0.44
C PHE A 16 10.48 -20.73 0.21
N MET A 17 10.69 -21.64 1.16
CA MET A 17 11.79 -22.63 1.09
C MET A 17 11.48 -23.88 0.25
N ARG A 18 10.29 -23.97 -0.37
CA ARG A 18 9.84 -25.15 -1.13
C ARG A 18 10.44 -25.34 -2.53
N THR A 19 11.37 -24.48 -3.01
CA THR A 19 11.88 -24.55 -4.40
C THR A 19 13.37 -24.89 -4.55
N PHE A 20 14.09 -25.25 -3.48
CA PHE A 20 15.49 -25.67 -3.58
C PHE A 20 15.64 -27.20 -3.40
N VAL A 21 15.27 -27.97 -4.41
CA VAL A 21 15.73 -29.37 -4.53
C VAL A 21 17.11 -29.34 -5.22
N ILE A 22 18.17 -29.11 -4.44
CA ILE A 22 19.53 -29.41 -4.91
C ILE A 22 19.75 -30.91 -4.71
N SER A 23 19.79 -31.63 -5.82
CA SER A 23 20.29 -33.00 -5.87
C SER A 23 21.76 -32.99 -5.45
N ILE A 24 22.06 -33.54 -4.28
CA ILE A 24 23.42 -33.66 -3.77
C ILE A 24 24.12 -34.78 -4.55
N LEU A 25 24.94 -34.42 -5.53
CA LEU A 25 26.11 -35.21 -5.88
C LEU A 25 27.36 -34.39 -5.59
N SER A 26 28.12 -34.90 -4.64
CA SER A 26 29.37 -34.42 -4.09
C SER A 26 30.47 -34.21 -5.13
N THR A 27 31.03 -33.01 -5.19
CA THR A 27 32.46 -32.78 -5.44
C THR A 27 32.95 -31.53 -4.69
N LEU A 28 34.08 -31.72 -4.01
CA LEU A 28 34.79 -30.74 -3.19
C LEU A 28 35.15 -29.48 -3.98
N ALA A 29 34.60 -28.34 -3.57
CA ALA A 29 35.21 -27.03 -3.79
C ALA A 29 34.80 -26.11 -2.64
N GLY A 30 35.77 -25.63 -1.86
CA GLY A 30 35.57 -24.67 -0.80
C GLY A 30 35.08 -23.34 -1.37
N GLY A 31 33.76 -23.15 -1.39
CA GLY A 31 33.13 -21.86 -1.55
C GLY A 31 32.58 -21.43 -0.20
N MET A 32 32.91 -20.21 0.23
CA MET A 32 32.22 -19.57 1.34
C MET A 32 30.72 -19.58 1.04
N LEU A 33 29.95 -20.37 1.79
CA LEU A 33 28.51 -20.21 1.88
C LEU A 33 28.26 -18.82 2.46
N SER A 34 27.95 -17.85 1.61
CA SER A 34 27.28 -16.64 2.06
C SER A 34 25.94 -17.09 2.64
N ALA A 35 25.81 -17.09 3.97
CA ALA A 35 24.51 -17.12 4.60
C ALA A 35 23.71 -15.96 4.00
N GLN A 36 22.75 -16.28 3.14
CA GLN A 36 21.86 -15.29 2.57
C GLN A 36 21.07 -14.75 3.76
N GLN A 37 21.41 -13.55 4.22
CA GLN A 37 20.63 -12.89 5.27
C GLN A 37 19.20 -12.84 4.76
N ASN A 38 18.28 -13.46 5.51
CA ASN A 38 16.87 -13.37 5.18
C ASN A 38 16.49 -11.90 5.09
N PRO A 39 15.77 -11.50 4.03
CA PRO A 39 15.29 -10.14 3.93
C PRO A 39 14.52 -9.75 5.19
N GLN A 40 14.82 -8.57 5.73
CA GLN A 40 14.32 -8.12 7.04
C GLN A 40 12.78 -8.11 7.14
N TRP A 41 12.07 -8.07 6.01
CA TRP A 41 10.61 -8.06 5.92
C TRP A 41 9.94 -9.45 6.05
N GLU A 42 10.68 -10.56 6.05
CA GLU A 42 10.07 -11.90 6.17
C GLU A 42 9.29 -12.09 7.47
N SER A 43 9.73 -11.46 8.56
CA SER A 43 9.03 -11.47 9.85
C SER A 43 7.68 -10.79 9.82
N GLU A 44 7.44 -9.93 8.84
CA GLU A 44 6.19 -9.21 8.63
C GLU A 44 5.24 -9.97 7.70
N MET A 45 5.67 -11.10 7.11
CA MET A 45 4.82 -11.93 6.26
C MET A 45 3.89 -12.80 7.09
N ILE A 46 2.65 -12.88 6.64
CA ILE A 46 1.63 -13.77 7.20
C ILE A 46 1.15 -14.75 6.12
N ALA A 47 0.83 -15.95 6.55
CA ALA A 47 0.25 -16.99 5.72
C ALA A 47 -1.18 -17.31 6.20
N PHE A 48 -2.05 -17.66 5.26
CA PHE A 48 -3.42 -18.08 5.52
C PHE A 48 -3.89 -19.07 4.45
N GLU A 49 -4.87 -19.92 4.77
CA GLU A 49 -5.45 -20.86 3.83
C GLU A 49 -6.63 -20.26 3.07
N GLN A 50 -6.64 -20.45 1.75
CA GLN A 50 -7.73 -20.10 0.86
C GLN A 50 -7.82 -21.13 -0.27
N ASP A 51 -9.01 -21.68 -0.49
CA ASP A 51 -9.28 -22.68 -1.53
C ASP A 51 -8.29 -23.88 -1.49
N ASP A 52 -8.03 -24.40 -0.28
CA ASP A 52 -7.06 -25.47 0.01
C ASP A 52 -5.62 -25.16 -0.44
N GLN A 53 -5.29 -23.88 -0.60
CA GLN A 53 -3.95 -23.40 -0.94
C GLN A 53 -3.49 -22.38 0.10
N GLU A 54 -2.23 -22.50 0.50
CA GLU A 54 -1.58 -21.53 1.36
C GLU A 54 -1.24 -20.27 0.56
N GLN A 55 -1.69 -19.12 1.05
CA GLN A 55 -1.43 -17.81 0.49
C GLN A 55 -0.55 -17.01 1.45
N VAL A 56 0.40 -16.25 0.89
CA VAL A 56 1.34 -15.43 1.68
C VAL A 56 1.21 -13.98 1.28
N ILE A 57 1.03 -13.10 2.27
CA ILE A 57 0.91 -11.66 2.10
C ILE A 57 1.69 -10.92 3.19
N MET A 58 1.77 -9.59 3.11
CA MET A 58 2.32 -8.76 4.19
C MET A 58 1.25 -8.51 5.25
N GLY A 59 1.59 -8.71 6.52
CA GLY A 59 0.75 -8.41 7.67
C GLY A 59 0.65 -6.91 7.96
N ALA A 60 -0.36 -6.54 8.74
CA ALA A 60 -0.60 -5.14 9.14
C ALA A 60 0.05 -4.75 10.46
N ASP A 61 0.79 -5.65 11.13
CA ASP A 61 1.39 -5.41 12.45
C ASP A 61 2.23 -4.13 12.53
N PRO A 62 3.10 -3.79 11.57
CA PRO A 62 3.87 -2.54 11.64
C PRO A 62 2.99 -1.28 11.55
N ILE A 63 1.82 -1.37 10.91
CA ILE A 63 0.84 -0.29 10.82
C ILE A 63 0.13 -0.11 12.17
N VAL A 64 -0.24 -1.22 12.83
CA VAL A 64 -0.93 -1.20 14.13
C VAL A 64 0.03 -0.79 15.25
N SER A 65 1.24 -1.33 15.28
CA SER A 65 2.26 -1.00 16.30
C SER A 65 2.73 0.44 16.19
N GLY A 66 2.82 0.98 14.98
CA GLY A 66 3.06 2.41 14.72
C GLY A 66 1.83 3.31 14.91
N VAL A 67 0.68 2.77 15.34
CA VAL A 67 -0.56 3.53 15.64
C VAL A 67 -1.13 4.28 14.42
N TRP A 68 -0.66 3.97 13.21
CA TRP A 68 -1.11 4.55 11.95
C TRP A 68 -2.58 4.25 11.69
N ASN A 69 -3.05 3.09 12.17
CA ASN A 69 -4.44 2.68 12.07
C ASN A 69 -5.40 3.60 12.83
N ASN A 70 -4.96 4.32 13.86
CA ASN A 70 -5.84 5.20 14.64
C ASN A 70 -5.94 6.62 14.07
N LEU A 71 -5.14 6.96 13.06
CA LEU A 71 -5.14 8.29 12.47
C LEU A 71 -6.46 8.55 11.71
N PRO A 72 -7.03 9.77 11.79
CA PRO A 72 -8.29 10.11 11.11
C PRO A 72 -8.26 9.89 9.59
N GLN A 73 -7.10 10.11 8.97
CA GLN A 73 -6.90 10.05 7.52
C GLN A 73 -7.12 8.66 6.94
N PRO A 74 -6.39 7.61 7.36
CA PRO A 74 -6.66 6.25 6.89
C PRO A 74 -8.06 5.76 7.31
N GLN A 75 -8.56 6.12 8.49
CA GLN A 75 -9.92 5.73 8.89
C GLN A 75 -11.01 6.36 8.02
N PHE A 76 -10.83 7.61 7.59
CA PHE A 76 -11.71 8.26 6.63
C PHE A 76 -11.70 7.53 5.28
N TRP A 77 -10.51 7.21 4.75
CA TRP A 77 -10.41 6.52 3.47
C TRP A 77 -10.95 5.09 3.53
N ARG A 78 -10.78 4.38 4.65
CA ARG A 78 -11.38 3.07 4.86
C ARG A 78 -12.91 3.12 4.73
N GLN A 79 -13.55 4.14 5.31
CA GLN A 79 -15.00 4.33 5.13
C GLN A 79 -15.35 4.57 3.65
N ILE A 80 -14.61 5.44 2.96
CA ILE A 80 -14.84 5.71 1.53
C ILE A 80 -14.73 4.44 0.68
N MET A 81 -13.75 3.58 0.96
CA MET A 81 -13.55 2.32 0.24
C MET A 81 -14.73 1.34 0.38
N LEU A 82 -15.45 1.38 1.50
CA LEU A 82 -16.59 0.47 1.78
C LEU A 82 -17.94 1.02 1.32
N LEU A 83 -18.05 2.34 1.17
CA LEU A 83 -19.30 3.00 0.80
C LEU A 83 -19.60 2.86 -0.70
N SER A 84 -20.90 2.73 -1.03
CA SER A 84 -21.39 2.72 -2.40
C SER A 84 -21.11 4.04 -3.14
N PRO A 85 -21.05 4.06 -4.48
CA PRO A 85 -20.93 5.30 -5.27
C PRO A 85 -22.06 6.31 -5.09
N ASP A 86 -23.22 5.90 -4.56
CA ASP A 86 -24.28 6.85 -4.18
C ASP A 86 -24.16 7.37 -2.73
N SER A 87 -23.13 7.01 -1.99
CA SER A 87 -22.85 7.58 -0.67
C SER A 87 -21.79 8.66 -0.76
N VAL A 88 -21.98 9.76 -0.04
CA VAL A 88 -21.03 10.87 0.05
C VAL A 88 -20.74 11.16 1.52
N LEU A 89 -19.46 11.33 1.85
CA LEU A 89 -19.01 11.89 3.12
C LEU A 89 -18.59 13.35 2.92
N VAL A 90 -19.11 14.22 3.78
CA VAL A 90 -18.67 15.60 3.91
C VAL A 90 -17.69 15.65 5.07
N ASN A 91 -16.50 16.22 4.85
CA ASN A 91 -15.46 16.29 5.87
C ASN A 91 -14.74 17.64 5.90
N ILE A 92 -14.17 17.96 7.05
CA ILE A 92 -13.20 19.04 7.20
C ILE A 92 -11.90 18.61 6.52
N ALA A 93 -11.32 19.44 5.67
CA ALA A 93 -10.15 19.06 4.86
C ALA A 93 -8.92 18.81 5.71
N SER A 94 -8.65 19.68 6.70
CA SER A 94 -7.44 19.65 7.52
C SER A 94 -7.29 18.42 8.41
N ASN A 95 -8.40 17.83 8.88
CA ASN A 95 -8.37 16.74 9.87
C ASN A 95 -9.24 15.53 9.52
N ARG A 96 -9.87 15.51 8.34
CA ARG A 96 -10.76 14.43 7.87
C ARG A 96 -11.95 14.11 8.79
N LYS A 97 -12.29 14.99 9.74
CA LYS A 97 -13.50 14.85 10.56
C LYS A 97 -14.73 14.88 9.67
N VAL A 98 -15.49 13.78 9.68
CA VAL A 98 -16.76 13.66 8.96
C VAL A 98 -17.83 14.45 9.70
N VAL A 99 -18.57 15.27 8.96
CA VAL A 99 -19.63 16.14 9.51
C VAL A 99 -21.01 15.77 8.98
N ALA A 100 -21.07 15.09 7.82
CA ALA A 100 -22.31 14.59 7.27
C ALA A 100 -22.07 13.39 6.35
N LYS A 101 -23.10 12.54 6.22
CA LYS A 101 -23.20 11.49 5.22
C LYS A 101 -24.53 11.66 4.48
N MET A 102 -24.51 11.63 3.15
CA MET A 102 -25.72 11.83 2.33
C MET A 102 -25.62 11.09 0.99
N SER A 103 -26.72 11.10 0.21
CA SER A 103 -26.73 10.54 -1.14
C SER A 103 -25.96 11.42 -2.12
N ASN A 104 -25.15 10.81 -2.98
CA ASN A 104 -24.45 11.50 -4.07
C ASN A 104 -25.45 12.06 -5.07
N ARG A 105 -26.51 11.32 -5.42
CA ARG A 105 -27.61 11.80 -6.25
C ARG A 105 -28.21 13.09 -5.70
N MET A 106 -28.50 13.14 -4.40
CA MET A 106 -29.02 14.34 -3.74
C MET A 106 -28.01 15.49 -3.73
N TRP A 107 -26.72 15.19 -3.51
CA TRP A 107 -25.66 16.19 -3.59
C TRP A 107 -25.53 16.78 -4.99
N GLN A 108 -25.60 15.96 -6.03
CA GLN A 108 -25.49 16.40 -7.43
C GLN A 108 -26.74 17.13 -7.93
N ALA A 109 -27.91 16.90 -7.33
CA ALA A 109 -29.13 17.65 -7.63
C ALA A 109 -29.03 19.13 -7.21
N GLN A 110 -28.05 19.49 -6.36
CA GLN A 110 -27.81 20.87 -5.95
C GLN A 110 -26.95 21.64 -6.95
N ASN A 111 -27.28 22.91 -7.17
CA ASN A 111 -26.44 23.84 -7.91
C ASN A 111 -25.26 24.35 -7.05
N ASP A 112 -24.31 25.05 -7.67
CA ASP A 112 -23.09 25.50 -7.00
C ASP A 112 -23.36 26.48 -5.84
N THR A 113 -24.36 27.35 -5.97
CA THR A 113 -24.78 28.26 -4.89
C THR A 113 -25.30 27.49 -3.68
N GLN A 114 -26.14 26.48 -3.89
CA GLN A 114 -26.66 25.62 -2.81
C GLN A 114 -25.54 24.84 -2.12
N LYS A 115 -24.62 24.28 -2.91
CA LYS A 115 -23.43 23.58 -2.38
C LYS A 115 -22.54 24.52 -1.57
N ALA A 116 -22.37 25.77 -2.01
CA ALA A 116 -21.61 26.79 -1.27
C ALA A 116 -22.29 27.15 0.05
N LEU A 117 -23.59 27.47 0.01
CA LEU A 117 -24.38 27.78 1.21
C LEU A 117 -24.35 26.65 2.24
N PHE A 118 -24.45 25.40 1.78
CA PHE A 118 -24.32 24.23 2.66
C PHE A 118 -22.94 24.21 3.33
N LYS A 119 -21.85 24.36 2.58
CA LYS A 119 -20.48 24.37 3.14
C LYS A 119 -20.27 25.53 4.12
N ASP A 120 -20.82 26.71 3.84
CA ASP A 120 -20.73 27.86 4.74
C ASP A 120 -21.54 27.65 6.02
N SER A 121 -22.71 27.00 5.92
CA SER A 121 -23.50 26.64 7.10
C SER A 121 -22.74 25.67 8.00
N VAL A 122 -22.05 24.68 7.42
CA VAL A 122 -21.19 23.74 8.16
C VAL A 122 -20.08 24.50 8.88
N ARG A 123 -19.35 25.39 8.18
CA ARG A 123 -18.30 26.21 8.80
C ARG A 123 -18.81 27.03 9.98
N ARG A 124 -19.92 27.75 9.78
CA ARG A 124 -20.53 28.59 10.81
C ARG A 124 -20.98 27.78 12.01
N SER A 125 -21.63 26.64 11.79
CA SER A 125 -22.13 25.77 12.87
C SER A 125 -21.02 25.18 13.74
N LEU A 126 -19.82 25.00 13.18
CA LEU A 126 -18.67 24.41 13.84
C LEU A 126 -17.61 25.44 14.28
N GLY A 127 -17.85 26.74 14.06
CA GLY A 127 -16.89 27.80 14.37
C GLY A 127 -15.56 27.68 13.62
N LEU A 128 -15.58 27.17 12.38
CA LEU A 128 -14.37 26.98 11.57
C LEU A 128 -13.92 28.30 10.92
N PRO A 129 -12.60 28.49 10.71
CA PRO A 129 -12.10 29.68 10.02
C PRO A 129 -12.56 29.71 8.56
N GLU A 130 -12.62 30.91 7.99
CA GLU A 130 -13.14 31.15 6.63
C GLU A 130 -12.38 30.35 5.56
N GLY A 131 -11.06 30.20 5.72
CA GLY A 131 -10.22 29.42 4.82
C GLY A 131 -10.33 27.90 4.96
N GLU A 132 -11.00 27.37 5.99
CA GLU A 132 -11.13 25.92 6.17
C GLU A 132 -11.97 25.32 5.04
N ARG A 133 -11.46 24.25 4.42
CA ARG A 133 -12.11 23.66 3.25
C ARG A 133 -13.05 22.55 3.69
N ILE A 134 -14.29 22.64 3.23
CA ILE A 134 -15.25 21.54 3.35
C ILE A 134 -15.20 20.69 2.08
N MET A 135 -14.73 19.46 2.25
CA MET A 135 -14.54 18.48 1.19
C MET A 135 -15.72 17.52 1.15
N VAL A 136 -15.97 17.00 -0.04
CA VAL A 136 -17.08 16.11 -0.32
C VAL A 136 -16.53 14.96 -1.14
N THR A 137 -16.59 13.75 -0.59
CA THR A 137 -15.94 12.57 -1.16
C THR A 137 -16.97 11.44 -1.31
N THR A 138 -17.09 10.92 -2.52
CA THR A 138 -17.99 9.82 -2.86
C THR A 138 -17.38 8.47 -2.46
N GLY A 139 -18.23 7.53 -2.05
CA GLY A 139 -17.87 6.13 -1.82
C GLY A 139 -17.34 5.45 -3.08
N LYS A 140 -16.48 4.44 -2.89
CA LYS A 140 -15.67 3.82 -3.95
C LYS A 140 -15.63 2.29 -3.86
N ASN A 141 -16.67 1.65 -3.32
CA ASN A 141 -16.69 0.18 -3.21
C ASN A 141 -16.83 -0.55 -4.57
N ASP A 142 -17.18 0.18 -5.63
CA ASP A 142 -17.14 -0.28 -7.02
C ASP A 142 -15.72 -0.35 -7.58
N PHE A 143 -14.83 0.49 -7.05
CA PHE A 143 -13.41 0.50 -7.36
C PHE A 143 -12.62 -0.45 -6.44
N TYR A 144 -12.69 -0.28 -5.11
CA TYR A 144 -11.92 -1.06 -4.14
C TYR A 144 -12.55 -2.43 -3.86
N ARG A 145 -12.29 -3.38 -4.76
CA ARG A 145 -12.84 -4.74 -4.73
C ARG A 145 -11.98 -5.71 -3.94
N PHE A 146 -11.99 -5.57 -2.61
CA PHE A 146 -11.22 -6.44 -1.71
C PHE A 146 -11.61 -7.92 -1.78
N ASP A 147 -12.79 -8.24 -2.28
CA ASP A 147 -13.19 -9.62 -2.58
C ASP A 147 -12.32 -10.27 -3.65
N LEU A 148 -11.74 -9.47 -4.56
CA LEU A 148 -10.96 -9.92 -5.72
C LEU A 148 -9.44 -9.72 -5.57
N VAL A 149 -8.97 -8.96 -4.57
CA VAL A 149 -7.53 -8.64 -4.46
C VAL A 149 -6.69 -9.86 -4.12
N PHE A 150 -7.25 -10.83 -3.39
CA PHE A 150 -6.55 -12.04 -2.92
C PHE A 150 -5.95 -12.89 -4.06
N GLU A 151 -6.48 -12.81 -5.29
CA GLU A 151 -5.89 -13.52 -6.44
C GLU A 151 -4.54 -12.94 -6.90
N SER A 152 -4.27 -11.70 -6.54
CA SER A 152 -3.14 -10.91 -7.05
C SER A 152 -2.10 -10.58 -5.99
N LEU A 153 -2.50 -10.40 -4.71
CA LEU A 153 -1.59 -10.02 -3.64
C LEU A 153 -0.47 -11.04 -3.42
N PRO A 154 -0.75 -12.37 -3.28
CA PRO A 154 0.30 -13.35 -3.04
C PRO A 154 1.29 -13.44 -4.20
N LYS A 155 0.80 -13.29 -5.44
CA LYS A 155 1.66 -13.25 -6.65
C LYS A 155 2.57 -12.03 -6.64
N GLY A 156 2.05 -10.87 -6.26
CA GLY A 156 2.82 -9.63 -6.16
C GLY A 156 3.90 -9.74 -5.09
N VAL A 157 3.53 -10.26 -3.91
CA VAL A 157 4.44 -10.48 -2.78
C VAL A 157 5.56 -11.44 -3.16
N ALA A 158 5.22 -12.58 -3.76
CA ALA A 158 6.21 -13.55 -4.23
C ALA A 158 7.16 -12.96 -5.29
N CYS A 159 6.66 -12.22 -6.28
CA CYS A 159 7.51 -11.60 -7.30
C CYS A 159 8.49 -10.59 -6.69
N PHE A 160 8.02 -9.72 -5.79
CA PHE A 160 8.89 -8.70 -5.19
C PHE A 160 9.94 -9.33 -4.28
N ASN A 161 9.57 -10.36 -3.53
CA ASN A 161 10.52 -11.15 -2.74
C ASN A 161 11.59 -11.79 -3.65
N GLU A 162 11.19 -12.43 -4.76
CA GLU A 162 12.09 -13.00 -5.78
C GLU A 162 13.05 -11.93 -6.35
N TYR A 163 12.62 -10.68 -6.48
CA TYR A 163 13.41 -9.58 -7.02
C TYR A 163 14.25 -8.83 -5.96
N GLY A 164 14.17 -9.23 -4.69
CA GLY A 164 14.86 -8.60 -3.57
C GLY A 164 14.40 -7.15 -3.37
N VAL A 165 13.09 -6.92 -3.45
CA VAL A 165 12.44 -5.63 -3.15
C VAL A 165 11.35 -5.90 -2.13
N ASP A 166 11.23 -5.04 -1.13
CA ASP A 166 10.25 -5.18 -0.06
C ASP A 166 8.82 -5.42 -0.62
N PRO A 167 8.22 -6.59 -0.35
CA PRO A 167 6.89 -6.97 -0.84
C PRO A 167 5.76 -6.07 -0.33
N TRP A 168 5.97 -5.31 0.74
CA TRP A 168 5.01 -4.32 1.22
C TRP A 168 4.64 -3.31 0.13
N TYR A 169 5.60 -2.91 -0.71
CA TYR A 169 5.33 -2.02 -1.84
C TYR A 169 4.40 -2.65 -2.88
N ALA A 170 4.62 -3.92 -3.23
CA ALA A 170 3.75 -4.61 -4.19
C ALA A 170 2.31 -4.69 -3.68
N GLN A 171 2.15 -5.10 -2.43
CA GLN A 171 0.84 -5.20 -1.79
C GLN A 171 0.14 -3.83 -1.74
N SER A 172 0.85 -2.79 -1.29
CA SER A 172 0.33 -1.42 -1.23
C SER A 172 -0.13 -0.92 -2.60
N ILE A 173 0.68 -1.11 -3.65
CA ILE A 173 0.35 -0.66 -5.01
C ILE A 173 -0.87 -1.42 -5.54
N LEU A 174 -0.90 -2.75 -5.44
CA LEU A 174 -2.00 -3.58 -5.93
C LEU A 174 -3.33 -3.25 -5.23
N LEU A 175 -3.28 -2.91 -3.95
CA LEU A 175 -4.45 -2.52 -3.16
C LEU A 175 -5.07 -1.18 -3.59
N ILE A 176 -4.31 -0.26 -4.16
CA ILE A 176 -4.79 1.12 -4.41
C ILE A 176 -4.82 1.54 -5.88
N GLU A 177 -3.95 0.99 -6.73
CA GLU A 177 -3.87 1.38 -8.15
C GLU A 177 -4.87 0.62 -9.02
N SER A 178 -5.07 -0.67 -8.73
CA SER A 178 -5.89 -1.56 -9.56
C SER A 178 -6.48 -2.72 -8.75
N PRO A 179 -7.20 -2.45 -7.63
CA PRO A 179 -7.70 -3.48 -6.73
C PRO A 179 -8.68 -4.42 -7.44
N GLY A 180 -8.18 -5.60 -7.83
CA GLY A 180 -8.95 -6.64 -8.51
C GLY A 180 -9.37 -6.32 -9.95
N GLN A 181 -8.79 -5.30 -10.61
CA GLN A 181 -9.23 -4.87 -11.95
C GLN A 181 -8.09 -4.32 -12.82
N LEU A 182 -7.96 -4.80 -14.06
CA LEU A 182 -7.03 -4.24 -15.05
C LEU A 182 -7.70 -3.10 -15.83
N LYS A 183 -7.48 -1.86 -15.40
CA LYS A 183 -7.97 -0.65 -16.11
C LYS A 183 -6.81 0.20 -16.59
N LYS A 184 -6.97 0.80 -17.77
CA LYS A 184 -6.04 1.81 -18.28
C LYS A 184 -6.51 3.19 -17.82
N SER A 185 -5.60 3.99 -17.25
CA SER A 185 -5.94 5.36 -16.86
C SER A 185 -6.09 6.27 -18.09
N THR A 186 -6.75 7.41 -17.90
CA THR A 186 -6.88 8.44 -18.94
C THR A 186 -5.52 8.99 -19.39
N ALA A 187 -4.56 9.08 -18.48
CA ALA A 187 -3.18 9.49 -18.76
C ALA A 187 -2.33 8.37 -19.39
N GLY A 188 -2.84 7.14 -19.44
CA GLY A 188 -2.20 6.01 -20.11
C GLY A 188 -1.39 5.07 -19.22
N ALA A 189 -1.46 5.21 -17.90
CA ALA A 189 -1.00 4.21 -16.94
C ALA A 189 -1.76 2.89 -17.16
N TYR A 190 -1.08 1.76 -17.00
CA TYR A 190 -1.68 0.46 -17.30
C TYR A 190 -1.03 -0.69 -16.53
N GLY A 191 -1.74 -1.80 -16.43
CA GLY A 191 -1.29 -3.00 -15.72
C GLY A 191 -1.65 -3.00 -14.23
N PRO A 192 -1.34 -4.08 -13.51
CA PRO A 192 -1.61 -4.19 -12.07
C PRO A 192 -0.91 -3.11 -11.24
N PHE A 193 0.24 -2.63 -11.72
CA PHE A 193 1.07 -1.62 -11.05
C PHE A 193 0.98 -0.23 -11.72
N GLN A 194 -0.01 0.00 -12.59
CA GLN A 194 -0.28 1.31 -13.23
C GLN A 194 0.98 2.04 -13.77
N LEU A 195 1.86 1.32 -14.48
CA LEU A 195 3.07 1.92 -15.01
C LEU A 195 2.77 2.79 -16.25
N MET A 196 3.36 3.99 -16.29
CA MET A 196 3.35 4.84 -17.48
C MET A 196 4.20 4.21 -18.61
N PRO A 197 3.85 4.39 -19.90
CA PRO A 197 4.55 3.72 -21.01
C PRO A 197 6.06 3.99 -21.05
N ALA A 198 6.47 5.24 -20.81
CA ALA A 198 7.88 5.63 -20.82
C ALA A 198 8.65 5.00 -19.64
N VAL A 199 8.04 4.96 -18.46
CA VAL A 199 8.60 4.36 -17.25
C VAL A 199 8.73 2.85 -17.42
N ALA A 200 7.70 2.18 -17.93
CA ALA A 200 7.78 0.74 -18.19
C ALA A 200 8.94 0.40 -19.13
N ARG A 201 9.13 1.17 -20.21
CA ARG A 201 10.27 0.98 -21.12
C ARG A 201 11.62 1.18 -20.45
N SER A 202 11.77 2.22 -19.63
CA SER A 202 13.04 2.45 -18.92
C SER A 202 13.34 1.37 -17.88
N MET A 203 12.33 0.63 -17.43
CA MET A 203 12.47 -0.52 -16.51
C MET A 203 12.59 -1.87 -17.21
N GLY A 204 12.73 -1.89 -18.55
CA GLY A 204 13.00 -3.11 -19.32
C GLY A 204 11.76 -3.85 -19.80
N LEU A 205 10.61 -3.18 -19.89
CA LEU A 205 9.39 -3.71 -20.53
C LEU A 205 9.27 -3.24 -21.97
N THR A 206 8.73 -4.10 -22.81
CA THR A 206 8.32 -3.79 -24.18
C THR A 206 6.92 -3.20 -24.14
N VAL A 207 6.81 -1.92 -24.54
CA VAL A 207 5.53 -1.21 -24.68
C VAL A 207 5.53 -0.48 -26.03
N ASN A 208 4.86 -1.08 -27.01
CA ASN A 208 4.67 -0.60 -28.36
C ASN A 208 3.25 -0.92 -28.89
N LYS A 209 2.99 -0.70 -30.18
CA LYS A 209 1.65 -0.89 -30.78
C LYS A 209 1.19 -2.36 -30.79
N THR A 210 2.10 -3.31 -30.75
CA THR A 210 1.84 -4.75 -30.90
C THR A 210 1.94 -5.49 -29.57
N VAL A 211 2.88 -5.08 -28.71
CA VAL A 211 3.18 -5.71 -27.43
C VAL A 211 3.15 -4.66 -26.34
N ASP A 212 2.36 -4.90 -25.30
CA ASP A 212 2.31 -4.10 -24.08
C ASP A 212 2.46 -5.03 -22.86
N GLU A 213 3.70 -5.22 -22.42
CA GLU A 213 4.03 -6.14 -21.31
C GLU A 213 3.52 -5.65 -19.94
N ARG A 214 2.98 -4.43 -19.84
CA ARG A 214 2.35 -3.97 -18.59
C ARG A 214 1.10 -4.78 -18.24
N LYS A 215 0.46 -5.42 -19.23
CA LYS A 215 -0.70 -6.30 -18.98
C LYS A 215 -0.30 -7.65 -18.38
N ASP A 216 0.95 -8.08 -18.60
CA ASP A 216 1.47 -9.32 -18.04
C ASP A 216 1.85 -9.08 -16.58
N PHE A 217 1.30 -9.89 -15.68
CA PHE A 217 1.46 -9.64 -14.25
C PHE A 217 2.93 -9.72 -13.80
N LYS A 218 3.66 -10.78 -14.20
CA LYS A 218 5.05 -10.99 -13.76
C LYS A 218 5.98 -9.95 -14.39
N ARG A 219 5.80 -9.62 -15.67
CA ARG A 219 6.57 -8.55 -16.34
C ARG A 219 6.26 -7.18 -15.76
N SER A 220 4.99 -6.88 -15.45
CA SER A 220 4.63 -5.63 -14.78
C SER A 220 5.17 -5.54 -13.36
N ALA A 221 5.15 -6.64 -12.60
CA ALA A 221 5.75 -6.71 -11.26
C ALA A 221 7.27 -6.46 -11.33
N TYR A 222 7.96 -7.08 -12.30
CA TYR A 222 9.37 -6.81 -12.57
C TYR A 222 9.61 -5.33 -12.89
N GLY A 223 8.81 -4.73 -13.77
CA GLY A 223 8.95 -3.30 -14.10
C GLY A 223 8.79 -2.39 -12.88
N ALA A 224 7.80 -2.68 -12.03
CA ALA A 224 7.53 -1.91 -10.82
C ALA A 224 8.62 -2.11 -9.75
N SER A 225 9.12 -3.34 -9.57
CA SER A 225 10.20 -3.63 -8.62
C SER A 225 11.49 -2.90 -9.03
N GLN A 226 11.80 -2.87 -10.33
CA GLN A 226 12.98 -2.15 -10.84
C GLN A 226 12.84 -0.63 -10.67
N LEU A 227 11.63 -0.07 -10.86
CA LEU A 227 11.38 1.34 -10.59
C LEU A 227 11.65 1.68 -9.12
N LEU A 228 11.12 0.88 -8.20
CA LEU A 228 11.32 1.07 -6.77
C LEU A 228 12.80 0.95 -6.38
N LYS A 229 13.44 -0.15 -6.80
CA LYS A 229 14.83 -0.49 -6.47
C LYS A 229 15.82 0.55 -6.99
N ARG A 230 15.64 1.01 -8.23
CA ARG A 230 16.60 1.89 -8.90
C ARG A 230 16.33 3.36 -8.66
N ILE A 231 15.07 3.75 -8.47
CA ILE A 231 14.66 5.16 -8.43
C ILE A 231 13.98 5.53 -7.12
N CYS A 232 12.85 4.91 -6.78
CA CYS A 232 12.01 5.43 -5.69
C CYS A 232 12.67 5.31 -4.31
N ILE A 233 13.20 4.13 -3.97
CA ILE A 233 13.85 3.89 -2.68
C ILE A 233 15.11 4.76 -2.53
N PRO A 234 16.06 4.79 -3.50
CA PRO A 234 17.19 5.70 -3.42
C PRO A 234 16.80 7.18 -3.33
N SER A 235 15.79 7.62 -4.08
CA SER A 235 15.33 9.01 -4.03
C SER A 235 14.72 9.37 -2.68
N ALA A 236 13.87 8.51 -2.13
CA ALA A 236 13.27 8.71 -0.81
C ALA A 236 14.35 8.77 0.28
N ARG A 237 15.36 7.90 0.21
CA ARG A 237 16.52 7.92 1.12
C ARG A 237 17.22 9.28 1.06
N THR A 238 17.59 9.73 -0.13
CA THR A 238 18.24 11.03 -0.31
C THR A 238 17.38 12.19 0.20
N ILE A 239 16.08 12.20 -0.09
CA ILE A 239 15.16 13.24 0.38
C ILE A 239 15.07 13.25 1.91
N ALA A 240 14.87 12.09 2.54
CA ALA A 240 14.78 11.98 4.00
C ALA A 240 16.08 12.39 4.70
N THR A 241 17.23 11.92 4.20
CA THR A 241 18.54 12.28 4.76
C THR A 241 18.82 13.78 4.63
N ASN A 242 18.48 14.40 3.49
CA ASN A 242 18.63 15.85 3.31
C ASN A 242 17.69 16.65 4.22
N ALA A 243 16.55 16.08 4.62
CA ALA A 243 15.65 16.66 5.62
C ALA A 243 16.14 16.43 7.07
N GLY A 244 17.30 15.81 7.28
CA GLY A 244 17.89 15.55 8.60
C GLY A 244 17.32 14.30 9.30
N LEU A 245 16.60 13.43 8.59
CA LEU A 245 16.03 12.21 9.16
C LEU A 245 17.02 11.04 9.09
N VAL A 246 17.05 10.25 10.16
CA VAL A 246 17.71 8.94 10.16
C VAL A 246 16.77 7.94 9.48
N VAL A 247 17.26 7.32 8.40
CA VAL A 247 16.44 6.41 7.58
C VAL A 247 16.48 5.00 8.15
N ASP A 248 15.30 4.46 8.39
CA ASP A 248 15.04 3.02 8.55
C ASP A 248 14.10 2.60 7.41
N GLU A 249 14.60 1.77 6.48
CA GLU A 249 13.86 1.40 5.28
C GLU A 249 12.66 0.47 5.56
N GLN A 250 12.63 -0.18 6.73
CA GLN A 250 11.51 -1.02 7.18
C GLN A 250 10.41 -0.22 7.86
N SER A 251 10.72 1.00 8.34
CA SER A 251 9.74 1.84 9.00
C SER A 251 8.57 2.19 8.08
N ILE A 252 7.36 2.22 8.64
CA ILE A 252 6.16 2.56 7.86
C ILE A 252 6.27 3.97 7.27
N TRP A 253 6.76 4.97 8.00
CA TRP A 253 6.89 6.31 7.44
C TRP A 253 7.79 6.36 6.20
N PHE A 254 8.90 5.59 6.18
CA PHE A 254 9.79 5.57 5.04
C PHE A 254 9.14 4.88 3.84
N ARG A 255 8.48 3.75 4.08
CA ARG A 255 7.67 3.06 3.06
C ARG A 255 6.61 3.98 2.46
N LEU A 256 5.93 4.79 3.28
CA LEU A 256 4.95 5.78 2.81
C LEU A 256 5.60 6.91 2.00
N LEU A 257 6.81 7.36 2.37
CA LEU A 257 7.58 8.33 1.59
C LEU A 257 7.94 7.75 0.20
N VAL A 258 8.38 6.50 0.14
CA VAL A 258 8.66 5.79 -1.12
C VAL A 258 7.39 5.69 -1.98
N MET A 259 6.23 5.39 -1.39
CA MET A 259 4.95 5.37 -2.11
C MET A 259 4.60 6.75 -2.69
N HIS A 260 4.88 7.84 -1.98
CA HIS A 260 4.73 9.18 -2.54
C HIS A 260 5.68 9.42 -3.72
N VAL A 261 6.92 8.94 -3.66
CA VAL A 261 7.86 9.05 -4.80
C VAL A 261 7.38 8.22 -5.99
N TYR A 262 6.83 7.03 -5.75
CA TYR A 262 6.26 6.17 -6.79
C TYR A 262 5.13 6.88 -7.54
N HIS A 263 4.19 7.51 -6.82
CA HIS A 263 3.03 8.17 -7.40
C HIS A 263 3.34 9.55 -7.98
N ALA A 264 4.04 10.41 -7.24
CA ALA A 264 4.22 11.82 -7.58
C ALA A 264 5.56 12.13 -8.28
N GLY A 265 6.51 11.20 -8.26
CA GLY A 265 7.87 11.42 -8.72
C GLY A 265 8.73 12.19 -7.68
N SER A 266 10.03 11.91 -7.68
CA SER A 266 10.96 12.38 -6.65
C SER A 266 11.10 13.90 -6.58
N LEU A 267 11.00 14.62 -7.71
CA LEU A 267 11.11 16.08 -7.71
C LEU A 267 9.93 16.77 -7.01
N ASN A 268 8.71 16.25 -7.19
CA ASN A 268 7.53 16.78 -6.51
C ASN A 268 7.57 16.45 -5.01
N VAL A 269 8.04 15.25 -4.65
CA VAL A 269 8.22 14.86 -3.24
C VAL A 269 9.31 15.71 -2.57
N LYS A 270 10.43 15.94 -3.26
CA LYS A 270 11.49 16.83 -2.77
C LYS A 270 10.93 18.22 -2.48
N ALA A 271 10.20 18.81 -3.44
CA ALA A 271 9.63 20.15 -3.29
C ALA A 271 8.67 20.25 -2.08
N VAL A 272 7.81 19.25 -1.84
CA VAL A 272 6.89 19.30 -0.69
C VAL A 272 7.60 19.07 0.64
N VAL A 273 8.65 18.25 0.67
CA VAL A 273 9.47 18.06 1.88
C VAL A 273 10.25 19.34 2.21
N GLU A 274 10.78 20.04 1.20
CA GLU A 274 11.44 21.35 1.39
C GLU A 274 10.46 22.42 1.88
N GLU A 275 9.24 22.46 1.34
CA GLU A 275 8.17 23.38 1.81
C GLU A 275 7.76 23.11 3.26
N ILE A 276 7.74 21.84 3.68
CA ILE A 276 7.45 21.45 5.06
C ILE A 276 8.55 21.92 6.03
N GLY A 277 9.81 21.90 5.61
CA GLY A 277 10.95 22.25 6.44
C GLY A 277 11.20 21.23 7.55
N THR A 278 11.64 21.71 8.72
CA THR A 278 12.04 20.85 9.84
C THR A 278 10.85 20.12 10.49
N VAL A 279 11.09 18.85 10.82
CA VAL A 279 10.15 17.97 11.51
C VAL A 279 10.88 17.20 12.62
N LYS A 280 10.12 16.73 13.62
CA LYS A 280 10.58 15.88 14.72
C LYS A 280 11.08 14.53 14.23
N ASP A 281 10.30 13.90 13.34
CA ASP A 281 10.51 12.54 12.87
C ASP A 281 9.80 12.31 11.52
N GLY A 282 9.98 11.12 10.96
CA GLY A 282 9.36 10.74 9.70
C GLY A 282 7.83 10.60 9.76
N ASP A 283 7.27 10.29 10.93
CA ASP A 283 5.82 10.20 11.12
C ASP A 283 5.17 11.57 10.99
N GLU A 284 5.77 12.60 11.61
CA GLU A 284 5.37 14.00 11.43
C GLU A 284 5.54 14.44 9.97
N LEU A 285 6.62 14.03 9.30
CA LEU A 285 6.81 14.35 7.88
C LEU A 285 5.64 13.89 7.03
N ILE A 286 5.27 12.61 7.13
CA ILE A 286 4.18 12.03 6.34
C ILE A 286 2.85 12.72 6.63
N GLN A 287 2.56 13.00 7.90
CA GLN A 287 1.32 13.69 8.29
C GLN A 287 1.27 15.12 7.75
N LYS A 288 2.40 15.85 7.73
CA LYS A 288 2.49 17.17 7.09
C LYS A 288 2.36 17.08 5.58
N MET A 289 2.94 16.06 4.93
CA MET A 289 2.78 15.82 3.49
C MET A 289 1.31 15.63 3.11
N TRP A 290 0.44 15.14 3.99
CA TRP A 290 -0.99 14.98 3.70
C TRP A 290 -1.77 16.30 3.55
N ILE A 291 -1.22 17.42 3.99
CA ILE A 291 -1.89 18.73 3.96
C ILE A 291 -1.07 19.81 3.24
N THR A 292 0.23 19.63 3.04
CA THR A 292 1.09 20.57 2.32
C THR A 292 1.04 20.32 0.81
N THR A 293 1.03 21.41 0.03
CA THR A 293 1.09 21.36 -1.44
C THR A 293 2.36 22.08 -1.91
N ALA A 294 3.11 21.48 -2.83
CA ALA A 294 4.24 22.13 -3.49
C ALA A 294 4.46 21.52 -4.88
N ALA A 295 4.90 22.32 -5.85
CA ALA A 295 5.01 21.91 -7.25
C ALA A 295 3.73 21.19 -7.73
N SER A 296 3.82 19.96 -8.26
CA SER A 296 2.65 19.14 -8.64
C SER A 296 2.17 18.19 -7.53
N PHE A 297 2.73 18.28 -6.32
CA PHE A 297 2.27 17.50 -5.17
C PHE A 297 0.99 18.14 -4.60
N GLY A 298 -0.17 17.67 -5.07
CA GLY A 298 -1.48 18.15 -4.61
C GLY A 298 -2.37 17.04 -4.06
N ASN A 299 -3.68 17.27 -4.04
CA ASN A 299 -4.67 16.40 -3.38
C ASN A 299 -4.52 14.90 -3.70
N SER A 300 -4.32 14.51 -4.97
CA SER A 300 -4.14 13.09 -5.29
C SER A 300 -2.89 12.49 -4.63
N SER A 301 -1.77 13.21 -4.66
CA SER A 301 -0.52 12.79 -4.03
C SER A 301 -0.60 12.78 -2.51
N GLN A 302 -1.27 13.77 -1.91
CA GLN A 302 -1.54 13.85 -0.47
C GLN A 302 -2.31 12.62 0.04
N ASN A 303 -3.27 12.13 -0.75
CA ASN A 303 -4.14 11.01 -0.35
C ASN A 303 -3.49 9.63 -0.55
N TYR A 304 -2.41 9.53 -1.32
CA TYR A 304 -1.89 8.24 -1.81
C TYR A 304 -1.49 7.27 -0.69
N SER A 305 -0.69 7.74 0.27
CA SER A 305 -0.27 6.93 1.42
C SER A 305 -1.38 6.74 2.46
N GLN A 306 -2.34 7.67 2.55
CA GLN A 306 -3.54 7.47 3.38
C GLN A 306 -4.40 6.31 2.85
N LEU A 307 -4.54 6.21 1.53
CA LEU A 307 -5.21 5.11 0.85
C LEU A 307 -4.47 3.79 1.08
N ALA A 308 -3.14 3.77 0.96
CA ALA A 308 -2.34 2.57 1.22
C ALA A 308 -2.60 2.03 2.63
N LEU A 309 -2.47 2.89 3.65
CA LEU A 309 -2.77 2.53 5.04
C LEU A 309 -4.21 2.03 5.22
N ALA A 310 -5.19 2.75 4.69
CA ALA A 310 -6.60 2.37 4.76
C ALA A 310 -6.87 0.98 4.16
N ALA A 311 -6.23 0.67 3.03
CA ALA A 311 -6.43 -0.59 2.35
C ALA A 311 -5.79 -1.77 3.10
N HIS A 312 -4.60 -1.59 3.69
CA HIS A 312 -3.99 -2.61 4.54
C HIS A 312 -4.85 -2.88 5.79
N ILE A 313 -5.35 -1.83 6.45
CA ILE A 313 -6.25 -1.97 7.61
C ILE A 313 -7.53 -2.73 7.21
N GLN A 314 -8.07 -2.45 6.02
CA GLN A 314 -9.26 -3.16 5.55
C GLN A 314 -8.99 -4.61 5.19
N LEU A 315 -7.82 -4.91 4.61
CA LEU A 315 -7.39 -6.27 4.30
C LEU A 315 -7.26 -7.11 5.58
N ASP A 316 -6.61 -6.57 6.60
CA ASP A 316 -6.45 -7.19 7.92
C ASP A 316 -7.80 -7.52 8.58
N GLN A 317 -8.73 -6.56 8.54
CA GLN A 317 -10.09 -6.77 9.04
C GLN A 317 -10.83 -7.88 8.28
N LEU A 318 -10.60 -8.04 6.97
CA LEU A 318 -11.23 -9.09 6.17
C LEU A 318 -10.70 -10.48 6.51
N LEU A 319 -9.40 -10.61 6.77
CA LEU A 319 -8.81 -11.87 7.23
C LEU A 319 -9.42 -12.31 8.56
N THR A 320 -9.59 -11.35 9.49
CA THR A 320 -10.24 -11.58 10.78
C THR A 320 -11.70 -12.02 10.60
N VAL A 321 -12.48 -11.32 9.76
CA VAL A 321 -13.91 -11.62 9.56
C VAL A 321 -14.15 -12.93 8.81
N LYS A 322 -13.27 -13.29 7.87
CA LYS A 322 -13.33 -14.57 7.16
C LYS A 322 -12.96 -15.76 8.04
N ASN A 323 -12.51 -15.52 9.28
CA ASN A 323 -12.00 -16.54 10.20
C ASN A 323 -10.91 -17.40 9.53
N CYS A 324 -10.03 -16.75 8.77
CA CYS A 324 -8.86 -17.40 8.21
C CYS A 324 -7.88 -17.73 9.34
N ASP A 325 -7.35 -18.94 9.37
CA ASP A 325 -6.24 -19.29 10.27
C ASP A 325 -4.97 -18.60 9.76
N VAL A 326 -4.65 -17.46 10.36
CA VAL A 326 -3.48 -16.63 10.03
C VAL A 326 -2.32 -16.97 10.97
N TYR A 327 -1.13 -17.14 10.43
CA TYR A 327 0.10 -17.33 11.22
C TYR A 327 1.29 -16.63 10.57
N HIS A 328 2.30 -16.30 11.36
CA HIS A 328 3.50 -15.63 10.87
C HIS A 328 4.45 -16.63 10.20
N CYS A 329 5.05 -16.24 9.07
CA CYS A 329 5.96 -17.12 8.33
C CYS A 329 7.23 -17.49 9.12
N THR A 330 7.57 -16.76 10.19
CA THR A 330 8.76 -17.00 11.04
C THR A 330 8.50 -17.84 12.29
N GLN A 331 7.24 -18.22 12.58
CA GLN A 331 6.87 -18.84 13.86
C GLN A 331 7.28 -20.31 14.03
N PHE A 332 7.93 -20.95 13.04
CA PHE A 332 8.24 -22.39 13.09
C PHE A 332 9.72 -22.76 12.86
N ALA A 333 10.63 -21.79 12.97
CA ALA A 333 12.06 -22.04 12.79
C ALA A 333 12.81 -22.50 14.08
N SER A 334 12.13 -22.65 15.22
CA SER A 334 12.80 -22.83 16.52
C SER A 334 12.27 -23.96 17.42
N GLU A 335 11.82 -25.08 16.85
CA GLU A 335 11.53 -26.29 17.63
C GLU A 335 12.20 -27.53 17.01
N GLU A 336 13.51 -27.45 16.77
CA GLU A 336 14.38 -28.62 16.67
C GLU A 336 15.66 -28.32 17.47
N GLU A 337 15.62 -28.56 18.79
CA GLU A 337 16.79 -28.89 19.61
C GLU A 337 16.69 -30.35 20.08
#